data_AF-A0A834GFX2-F1
#
_entry.id   AF-A0A834GFX2-F1
#
_cell.length_a   1.000
_cell.length_b   1.000
_cell.length_c   1.000
_cell.angle_alpha   90.00
_cell.angle_beta   90.00
_cell.angle_gamma   90.00
#
_symmetry.space_group_name_H-M   'P 1'
#
loop_
_entity.id
_entity.type
_entity.pdbx_description
1 polymer ?
#
loop_
_entity_poly.entity_id
_entity_poly.type
_entity_poly.pdbx_seq_one_letter_code
_entity_poly.pdbx_strand_id
1 'polypeptide(L)'
;MATSTSNIPTSYLSPNAQISLFTTFILFLLPIASSDYFQVTNFSPATPNVVYQGDAVTLAGAVEFNSIIYLCHVGWVTYTERVQLWDSKTGALSDFTTNFSFIIDTLESSTYGHGLAFFLAPVGSQIPPNSAGGFLGLFNTTTSNSAENQMVTVEFDSYSNREWDPAYEHIGINNNSIGSVITTPWNASLYSGETCTASITYNASTKNLSVFWSYGGNSSSQGSLSYKIDLTEILPEWVMVGFSAATGQNLEKHTLQSWAFSSSFNTKMARGKHTNDIKLIVGLTVSMGQILSAIDERLKSNFNAKQVECLMIVGLWCAYPDHSLRPSIRHAIQVLHFEAAMPHLPMKMPVPMYHVPGAGTSRTRPEEPLIHSGEGMISSSIEMGR
;
A
#
# COMPACT_ATOMS: atom_id res chain seq x y z
N MET A 1 43.20 57.27 21.09
CA MET A 1 42.41 56.03 21.28
C MET A 1 41.13 56.16 20.48
N ALA A 2 41.00 55.42 19.37
CA ALA A 2 39.74 55.23 18.67
C ALA A 2 39.84 53.86 17.98
N THR A 3 39.03 52.90 18.43
CA THR A 3 38.98 51.53 17.94
C THR A 3 38.10 51.44 16.69
N SER A 4 38.67 50.80 15.67
CA SER A 4 38.08 50.49 14.36
C SER A 4 36.94 49.48 14.46
N THR A 5 35.80 49.77 13.83
CA THR A 5 34.72 48.82 13.52
C THR A 5 34.76 48.50 12.03
N SER A 6 35.16 47.28 11.67
CA SER A 6 35.11 46.78 10.29
C SER A 6 33.72 46.26 9.95
N ASN A 7 33.04 46.92 9.01
CA ASN A 7 31.84 46.41 8.35
C ASN A 7 32.22 45.27 7.38
N ILE A 8 31.58 44.11 7.53
CA ILE A 8 31.67 42.98 6.58
C ILE A 8 30.64 43.21 5.46
N PRO A 9 30.99 43.07 4.17
CA PRO A 9 30.04 43.21 3.08
C PRO A 9 29.20 41.94 2.92
N THR A 10 27.87 42.09 2.90
CA THR A 10 26.92 41.08 2.45
C THR A 10 27.09 40.89 0.93
N SER A 11 27.66 39.76 0.51
CA SER A 11 27.68 39.36 -0.89
C SER A 11 26.29 38.91 -1.34
N TYR A 12 25.75 39.59 -2.35
CA TYR A 12 24.51 39.19 -3.01
C TYR A 12 24.76 37.94 -3.86
N LEU A 13 23.98 36.88 -3.64
CA LEU A 13 23.95 35.69 -4.50
C LEU A 13 23.58 36.09 -5.93
N SER A 14 24.20 35.46 -6.92
CA SER A 14 23.91 35.73 -8.33
C SER A 14 22.46 35.36 -8.67
N PRO A 15 21.82 36.02 -9.66
CA PRO A 15 20.45 35.71 -10.07
C PRO A 15 20.24 34.24 -10.45
N ASN A 16 21.27 33.58 -11.00
CA ASN A 16 21.25 32.16 -11.33
C ASN A 16 21.25 31.26 -10.08
N ALA A 17 21.92 31.67 -9.00
CA ALA A 17 21.86 30.97 -7.72
C ALA A 17 20.48 31.14 -7.04
N GLN A 18 19.86 32.32 -7.16
CA GLN A 18 18.51 32.56 -6.64
C GLN A 18 17.43 31.77 -7.39
N ILE A 19 17.50 31.68 -8.72
CA ILE A 19 16.59 30.87 -9.53
C ILE A 19 16.78 29.38 -9.22
N SER A 20 18.03 28.92 -9.09
CA SER A 20 18.32 27.53 -8.70
C SER A 20 17.78 27.19 -7.31
N LEU A 21 17.86 28.10 -6.34
CA LEU A 21 17.31 27.90 -4.98
C LEU A 21 15.78 27.92 -4.98
N PHE A 22 15.15 28.73 -5.82
CA PHE A 22 13.69 28.79 -5.97
C PHE A 22 13.13 27.52 -6.63
N THR A 23 13.82 26.96 -7.62
CA THR A 23 13.41 25.71 -8.26
C THR A 23 13.60 24.50 -7.37
N THR A 24 14.67 24.42 -6.55
CA THR A 24 14.76 23.38 -5.51
C THR A 24 13.68 23.54 -4.45
N PHE A 25 13.35 24.77 -4.05
CA PHE A 25 12.29 25.02 -3.05
C PHE A 25 10.90 24.61 -3.55
N ILE A 26 10.57 24.84 -4.83
CA ILE A 26 9.32 24.37 -5.46
C ILE A 26 9.28 22.82 -5.50
N LEU A 27 10.42 22.15 -5.74
CA LEU A 27 10.52 20.68 -5.70
C LEU A 27 10.37 20.10 -4.28
N PHE A 28 10.66 20.87 -3.23
CA PHE A 28 10.43 20.49 -1.83
C PHE A 28 9.02 20.85 -1.31
N LEU A 29 8.28 21.71 -2.00
CA LEU A 29 6.88 22.05 -1.71
C LEU A 29 5.88 21.12 -2.39
N LEU A 30 6.30 20.33 -3.38
CA LEU A 30 5.47 19.27 -3.92
C LEU A 30 5.36 18.16 -2.85
N PRO A 31 4.15 17.84 -2.35
CA PRO A 31 3.99 16.67 -1.50
C PRO A 31 4.44 15.45 -2.30
N ILE A 32 5.59 14.88 -1.94
CA ILE A 32 5.97 13.54 -2.41
C ILE A 32 4.89 12.61 -1.84
N ALA A 33 3.96 12.21 -2.70
CA ALA A 33 2.91 11.26 -2.38
C ALA A 33 3.59 9.95 -1.98
N SER A 34 3.37 9.52 -0.73
CA SER A 34 3.67 8.15 -0.33
C SER A 34 2.56 7.30 -0.92
N SER A 35 2.87 6.52 -1.96
CA SER A 35 1.94 5.55 -2.51
C SER A 35 2.07 4.22 -1.78
N ASP A 36 0.95 3.56 -1.53
CA ASP A 36 0.98 2.12 -1.29
C ASP A 36 1.35 1.47 -2.62
N TYR A 37 2.56 0.94 -2.72
CA TYR A 37 3.09 0.32 -3.93
C TYR A 37 3.72 -1.02 -3.62
N PHE A 38 3.40 -2.01 -4.44
CA PHE A 38 4.13 -3.26 -4.50
C PHE A 38 4.20 -3.77 -5.94
N GLN A 39 5.19 -4.63 -6.19
CA GLN A 39 5.33 -5.33 -7.45
C GLN A 39 5.87 -6.74 -7.20
N VAL A 40 5.25 -7.71 -7.86
CA VAL A 40 5.64 -9.10 -7.89
C VAL A 40 5.79 -9.53 -9.35
N THR A 41 6.98 -9.93 -9.73
CA THR A 41 7.29 -10.47 -11.07
C THR A 41 7.66 -11.95 -11.03
N ASN A 42 7.76 -12.53 -9.82
CA ASN A 42 8.02 -13.93 -9.59
C ASN A 42 7.33 -14.38 -8.29
N PHE A 43 6.34 -15.24 -8.42
CA PHE A 43 5.58 -15.79 -7.31
C PHE A 43 6.21 -17.07 -6.76
N SER A 44 6.24 -17.17 -5.44
CA SER A 44 6.77 -18.29 -4.66
C SER A 44 5.99 -18.41 -3.35
N PRO A 45 6.04 -19.55 -2.65
CA PRO A 45 5.34 -19.71 -1.37
C PRO A 45 5.77 -18.69 -0.30
N ALA A 46 6.95 -18.08 -0.45
CA ALA A 46 7.50 -17.08 0.46
C ALA A 46 7.44 -15.65 -0.11
N THR A 47 6.72 -15.41 -1.21
CA THR A 47 6.62 -14.08 -1.80
C THR A 47 6.00 -13.12 -0.77
N PRO A 48 6.68 -12.01 -0.45
CA PRO A 48 6.18 -11.08 0.55
C PRO A 48 4.93 -10.36 0.04
N ASN A 49 4.07 -9.95 0.97
CA ASN A 49 2.90 -9.11 0.74
C ASN A 49 1.79 -9.74 -0.12
N VAL A 50 1.82 -11.04 -0.41
CA VAL A 50 0.71 -11.74 -1.05
C VAL A 50 0.29 -12.96 -0.25
N VAL A 51 -0.99 -13.29 -0.30
CA VAL A 51 -1.59 -14.48 0.31
C VAL A 51 -2.29 -15.30 -0.77
N TYR A 52 -2.07 -16.61 -0.75
CA TYR A 52 -2.72 -17.57 -1.62
C TYR A 52 -3.83 -18.29 -0.85
N GLN A 53 -5.03 -18.35 -1.40
CA GLN A 53 -6.19 -18.98 -0.77
C GLN A 53 -6.96 -19.85 -1.76
N GLY A 54 -7.76 -20.78 -1.25
CA GLY A 54 -8.41 -21.79 -2.07
C GLY A 54 -7.38 -22.69 -2.74
N ASP A 55 -7.57 -22.95 -4.03
CA ASP A 55 -6.71 -23.81 -4.85
C ASP A 55 -5.53 -23.06 -5.49
N ALA A 56 -5.36 -21.77 -5.18
CA ALA A 56 -4.25 -20.98 -5.71
C ALA A 56 -2.90 -21.50 -5.18
N VAL A 57 -2.01 -21.87 -6.09
CA VAL A 57 -0.67 -22.37 -5.78
C VAL A 57 0.38 -21.72 -6.67
N THR A 58 1.61 -21.59 -6.16
CA THR A 58 2.71 -21.05 -6.96
C THR A 58 3.43 -22.16 -7.72
N LEU A 59 3.59 -22.00 -9.04
CA LEU A 59 4.37 -22.89 -9.88
C LEU A 59 5.24 -22.09 -10.85
N ALA A 60 6.54 -22.42 -10.91
CA ALA A 60 7.49 -21.84 -11.87
C ALA A 60 7.51 -20.29 -11.91
N GLY A 61 7.32 -19.61 -10.77
CA GLY A 61 7.33 -18.14 -10.71
C GLY A 61 5.98 -17.47 -11.02
N ALA A 62 4.92 -18.25 -11.25
CA ALA A 62 3.55 -17.79 -11.47
C ALA A 62 2.60 -18.36 -10.40
N VAL A 63 1.37 -17.89 -10.38
CA VAL A 63 0.27 -18.48 -9.60
C VAL A 63 -0.67 -19.22 -10.54
N GLU A 64 -0.92 -20.49 -10.28
CA GLU A 64 -2.00 -21.24 -10.91
C GLU A 64 -3.20 -21.23 -9.96
N PHE A 65 -4.36 -20.80 -10.44
CA PHE A 65 -5.57 -20.71 -9.59
C PHE A 65 -6.35 -22.02 -9.50
N ASN A 66 -6.07 -22.97 -10.38
CA ASN A 66 -6.80 -24.22 -10.47
C ASN A 66 -5.91 -25.36 -10.99
N SER A 67 -6.26 -26.58 -10.59
CA SER A 67 -5.77 -27.78 -11.26
C SER A 67 -6.61 -28.06 -12.51
N ILE A 68 -6.04 -28.83 -13.44
CA ILE A 68 -6.76 -29.40 -14.60
C ILE A 68 -7.16 -30.86 -14.37
N ILE A 69 -6.87 -31.42 -13.19
CA ILE A 69 -7.16 -32.81 -12.84
C ILE A 69 -8.58 -32.95 -12.26
N TYR A 70 -9.05 -31.94 -11.53
CA TYR A 70 -10.37 -31.93 -10.89
C TYR A 70 -11.19 -30.74 -11.40
N LEU A 71 -12.51 -30.80 -11.15
CA LEU A 71 -13.48 -29.79 -11.55
C LEU A 71 -13.79 -28.84 -10.39
N CYS A 72 -14.41 -27.70 -10.70
CA CYS A 72 -14.98 -26.79 -9.70
C CYS A 72 -13.95 -26.16 -8.74
N HIS A 73 -12.84 -25.65 -9.26
CA HIS A 73 -11.81 -24.99 -8.47
C HIS A 73 -12.13 -23.53 -8.20
N VAL A 74 -11.62 -23.01 -7.08
CA VAL A 74 -11.63 -21.58 -6.75
C VAL A 74 -10.28 -21.22 -6.13
N GLY A 75 -9.58 -20.24 -6.70
CA GLY A 75 -8.32 -19.75 -6.18
C GLY A 75 -8.36 -18.23 -6.01
N TRP A 76 -7.78 -17.73 -4.92
CA TRP A 76 -7.54 -16.30 -4.69
C TRP A 76 -6.05 -16.00 -4.50
N VAL A 77 -5.62 -14.85 -4.98
CA VAL A 77 -4.34 -14.21 -4.62
C VAL A 77 -4.62 -12.80 -4.15
N THR A 78 -4.28 -12.48 -2.91
CA THR A 78 -4.62 -11.20 -2.29
C THR A 78 -3.39 -10.49 -1.78
N TYR A 79 -3.43 -9.15 -1.78
CA TYR A 79 -2.40 -8.34 -1.13
C TYR A 79 -2.57 -8.42 0.39
N THR A 80 -1.47 -8.63 1.13
CA THR A 80 -1.52 -8.88 2.57
C THR A 80 -1.96 -7.65 3.37
N GLU A 81 -1.53 -6.46 2.95
CA GLU A 81 -1.92 -5.23 3.63
C GLU A 81 -3.25 -4.70 3.08
N ARG A 82 -3.93 -3.91 3.89
CA ARG A 82 -5.15 -3.20 3.47
C ARG A 82 -4.79 -1.92 2.74
N VAL A 83 -5.55 -1.58 1.71
CA VAL A 83 -5.38 -0.35 0.92
C VAL A 83 -6.44 0.66 1.34
N GLN A 84 -6.06 1.88 1.70
CA GLN A 84 -7.02 2.96 1.93
C GLN A 84 -7.34 3.64 0.60
N LEU A 85 -8.59 3.55 0.14
CA LEU A 85 -9.01 4.20 -1.10
C LEU A 85 -9.57 5.59 -0.85
N TRP A 86 -10.18 5.85 0.30
CA TRP A 86 -10.73 7.17 0.64
C TRP A 86 -10.71 7.44 2.14
N ASP A 87 -10.89 8.72 2.51
CA ASP A 87 -11.00 9.15 3.89
C ASP A 87 -12.33 9.87 4.12
N SER A 88 -13.11 9.34 5.07
CA SER A 88 -14.46 9.82 5.37
C SER A 88 -14.50 11.21 6.00
N LYS A 89 -13.40 11.67 6.60
CA LYS A 89 -13.33 12.97 7.29
C LYS A 89 -13.08 14.11 6.31
N THR A 90 -12.29 13.86 5.28
CA THR A 90 -11.85 14.85 4.29
C THR A 90 -12.60 14.71 2.98
N GLY A 91 -13.22 13.56 2.71
CA GLY A 91 -13.78 13.20 1.40
C GLY A 91 -12.69 12.97 0.33
N ALA A 92 -11.42 12.87 0.73
CA ALA A 92 -10.33 12.61 -0.19
C ALA A 92 -10.44 11.17 -0.73
N LEU A 93 -10.24 11.01 -2.04
CA LEU A 93 -10.32 9.75 -2.76
C LEU A 93 -9.01 9.53 -3.53
N SER A 94 -8.49 8.31 -3.50
CA SER A 94 -7.24 7.91 -4.13
C SER A 94 -7.41 7.61 -5.60
N ASP A 95 -6.43 8.02 -6.41
CA ASP A 95 -6.17 7.32 -7.67
C ASP A 95 -5.53 5.97 -7.37
N PHE A 96 -5.74 4.98 -8.23
CA PHE A 96 -4.95 3.75 -8.19
C PHE A 96 -4.69 3.22 -9.60
N THR A 97 -3.62 2.43 -9.70
CA THR A 97 -3.26 1.68 -10.89
C THR A 97 -2.85 0.28 -10.48
N THR A 98 -3.37 -0.73 -11.14
CA THR A 98 -2.85 -2.11 -11.06
C THR A 98 -2.45 -2.57 -12.45
N ASN A 99 -1.26 -3.15 -12.57
CA ASN A 99 -0.74 -3.74 -13.80
C ASN A 99 -0.45 -5.21 -13.53
N PHE A 100 -0.86 -6.08 -14.44
CA PHE A 100 -0.66 -7.51 -14.26
C PHE A 100 -0.56 -8.19 -15.61
N SER A 101 0.03 -9.39 -15.59
CA SER A 101 0.02 -10.28 -16.74
C SER A 101 -0.50 -11.64 -16.35
N PHE A 102 -1.32 -12.24 -17.19
CA PHE A 102 -1.97 -13.51 -16.93
C PHE A 102 -2.10 -14.33 -18.22
N ILE A 103 -2.37 -15.62 -18.05
CA ILE A 103 -2.70 -16.56 -19.13
C ILE A 103 -4.04 -17.21 -18.78
N ILE A 104 -4.92 -17.28 -19.78
CA ILE A 104 -6.03 -18.22 -19.82
C ILE A 104 -5.72 -19.23 -20.93
N ASP A 105 -5.65 -20.51 -20.57
CA ASP A 105 -5.44 -21.61 -21.51
C ASP A 105 -6.70 -22.47 -21.55
N THR A 106 -7.40 -22.43 -22.69
CA THR A 106 -8.65 -23.15 -22.94
C THR A 106 -8.41 -24.63 -23.24
N LEU A 107 -7.15 -25.08 -23.25
CA LEU A 107 -6.75 -26.48 -23.44
C LEU A 107 -7.23 -27.06 -24.78
N GLU A 108 -7.34 -26.21 -25.80
CA GLU A 108 -7.89 -26.54 -27.13
C GLU A 108 -9.31 -27.12 -27.07
N SER A 109 -10.03 -26.89 -25.96
CA SER A 109 -11.40 -27.34 -25.78
C SER A 109 -12.38 -26.45 -26.56
N SER A 110 -13.47 -27.05 -27.06
CA SER A 110 -14.60 -26.30 -27.62
C SER A 110 -15.53 -25.73 -26.55
N THR A 111 -15.41 -26.19 -25.30
CA THR A 111 -16.15 -25.71 -24.13
C THR A 111 -15.18 -25.55 -22.96
N TYR A 112 -15.00 -24.31 -22.50
CA TYR A 112 -14.05 -23.91 -21.46
C TYR A 112 -14.70 -22.88 -20.53
N GLY A 113 -14.05 -22.54 -19.41
CA GLY A 113 -14.59 -21.58 -18.44
C GLY A 113 -13.91 -21.63 -17.06
N HIS A 114 -14.10 -20.64 -16.19
CA HIS A 114 -15.10 -19.56 -16.28
C HIS A 114 -14.52 -18.14 -16.16
N GLY A 115 -13.20 -17.98 -16.10
CA GLY A 115 -12.57 -16.67 -16.10
C GLY A 115 -11.86 -16.27 -14.81
N LEU A 116 -11.27 -15.07 -14.90
CA LEU A 116 -10.43 -14.46 -13.87
C LEU A 116 -10.90 -13.03 -13.59
N ALA A 117 -10.86 -12.59 -12.35
CA ALA A 117 -11.28 -11.26 -11.95
C ALA A 117 -10.29 -10.58 -11.00
N PHE A 118 -10.01 -9.30 -11.25
CA PHE A 118 -9.43 -8.40 -10.24
C PHE A 118 -10.56 -7.84 -9.38
N PHE A 119 -10.38 -7.76 -8.06
CA PHE A 119 -11.43 -7.27 -7.16
C PHE A 119 -10.91 -6.31 -6.09
N LEU A 120 -11.81 -5.41 -5.69
CA LEU A 120 -11.75 -4.57 -4.50
C LEU A 120 -12.92 -4.98 -3.59
N ALA A 121 -12.64 -5.36 -2.34
CA ALA A 121 -13.65 -5.85 -1.40
C ALA A 121 -13.35 -5.42 0.04
N PRO A 122 -14.28 -5.55 1.00
CA PRO A 122 -14.03 -5.27 2.40
C PRO A 122 -12.87 -6.10 2.96
N VAL A 123 -12.04 -5.49 3.80
CA VAL A 123 -10.94 -6.19 4.47
C VAL A 123 -11.50 -7.37 5.28
N GLY A 124 -10.93 -8.56 5.06
CA GLY A 124 -11.37 -9.79 5.73
C GLY A 124 -12.47 -10.54 5.00
N SER A 125 -12.85 -10.13 3.78
CA SER A 125 -13.70 -10.92 2.89
C SER A 125 -13.09 -12.30 2.66
N GLN A 126 -13.95 -13.30 2.53
CA GLN A 126 -13.58 -14.70 2.33
C GLN A 126 -14.21 -15.23 1.06
N ILE A 127 -13.63 -16.28 0.49
CA ILE A 127 -14.22 -17.02 -0.63
C ILE A 127 -15.62 -17.49 -0.19
N PRO A 128 -16.70 -17.08 -0.88
CA PRO A 128 -18.04 -17.55 -0.53
C PRO A 128 -18.16 -19.06 -0.72
N PRO A 129 -18.97 -19.75 0.11
CA PRO A 129 -19.27 -21.15 -0.15
C PRO A 129 -20.02 -21.30 -1.47
N ASN A 130 -19.75 -22.38 -2.20
CA ASN A 130 -20.38 -22.70 -3.50
C ASN A 130 -20.17 -21.61 -4.57
N SER A 131 -18.96 -21.06 -4.63
CA SER A 131 -18.58 -19.93 -5.51
C SER A 131 -17.82 -20.35 -6.78
N ALA A 132 -17.75 -21.65 -7.08
CA ALA A 132 -17.10 -22.15 -8.30
C ALA A 132 -17.88 -21.78 -9.58
N GLY A 133 -17.26 -22.01 -10.73
CA GLY A 133 -17.83 -21.73 -12.05
C GLY A 133 -18.04 -20.24 -12.29
N GLY A 134 -19.16 -19.87 -12.92
CA GLY A 134 -19.50 -18.48 -13.25
C GLY A 134 -19.72 -17.55 -12.06
N PHE A 135 -19.62 -18.03 -10.82
CA PHE A 135 -19.56 -17.16 -9.64
C PHE A 135 -18.17 -16.59 -9.36
N LEU A 136 -17.16 -17.01 -10.14
CA LEU A 136 -15.79 -16.49 -10.18
C LEU A 136 -15.06 -16.52 -8.83
N GLY A 137 -15.49 -17.33 -7.87
CA GLY A 137 -14.92 -17.33 -6.52
C GLY A 137 -15.26 -16.09 -5.69
N LEU A 138 -16.15 -15.22 -6.17
CA LEU A 138 -16.48 -13.92 -5.56
C LEU A 138 -17.93 -13.81 -5.10
N PHE A 139 -18.83 -14.58 -5.71
CA PHE A 139 -20.27 -14.54 -5.43
C PHE A 139 -20.84 -15.91 -5.11
N ASN A 140 -22.09 -15.96 -4.70
CA ASN A 140 -22.89 -17.18 -4.70
C ASN A 140 -24.35 -16.83 -5.03
N THR A 141 -25.24 -17.81 -4.98
CA THR A 141 -26.66 -17.63 -5.31
C THR A 141 -27.39 -16.59 -4.46
N THR A 142 -26.88 -16.27 -3.26
CA THR A 142 -27.48 -15.26 -2.36
C THR A 142 -26.83 -13.88 -2.48
N THR A 143 -25.61 -13.82 -3.00
CA THR A 143 -24.82 -12.58 -3.12
C THR A 143 -24.63 -12.13 -4.57
N SER A 144 -25.18 -12.84 -5.56
CA SER A 144 -24.99 -12.52 -6.98
C SER A 144 -25.46 -11.13 -7.42
N ASN A 145 -26.29 -10.46 -6.62
CA ASN A 145 -26.66 -9.06 -6.82
C ASN A 145 -27.11 -8.46 -5.48
N SER A 146 -26.16 -7.92 -4.71
CA SER A 146 -26.41 -7.37 -3.38
C SER A 146 -25.47 -6.21 -3.06
N ALA A 147 -26.03 -5.07 -2.67
CA ALA A 147 -25.25 -3.91 -2.21
C ALA A 147 -24.41 -4.20 -0.95
N GLU A 148 -24.81 -5.21 -0.16
CA GLU A 148 -24.07 -5.65 1.04
C GLU A 148 -22.73 -6.29 0.70
N ASN A 149 -22.48 -6.64 -0.57
CA ASN A 149 -21.19 -7.18 -1.01
C ASN A 149 -20.07 -6.15 -0.88
N GLN A 150 -20.38 -4.87 -1.07
CA GLN A 150 -19.43 -3.76 -1.12
C GLN A 150 -18.21 -4.08 -1.99
N MET A 151 -18.45 -4.53 -3.22
CA MET A 151 -17.44 -5.08 -4.11
C MET A 151 -17.49 -4.46 -5.49
N VAL A 152 -16.30 -4.14 -6.03
CA VAL A 152 -16.11 -3.74 -7.43
C VAL A 152 -15.12 -4.72 -8.05
N THR A 153 -15.47 -5.25 -9.22
CA THR A 153 -14.70 -6.26 -9.92
C THR A 153 -14.45 -5.85 -11.36
N VAL A 154 -13.32 -6.31 -11.90
CA VAL A 154 -13.05 -6.31 -13.33
C VAL A 154 -12.82 -7.76 -13.73
N GLU A 155 -13.74 -8.31 -14.51
CA GLU A 155 -13.72 -9.71 -14.93
C GLU A 155 -13.22 -9.88 -16.37
N PHE A 156 -12.54 -10.99 -16.60
CA PHE A 156 -12.16 -11.53 -17.90
C PHE A 156 -12.91 -12.86 -18.02
N ASP A 157 -14.13 -12.79 -18.53
CA ASP A 157 -15.09 -13.88 -18.56
C ASP A 157 -15.03 -14.63 -19.91
N SER A 158 -14.59 -15.87 -19.81
CA SER A 158 -14.42 -16.83 -20.91
C SER A 158 -15.66 -17.70 -21.12
N TYR A 159 -16.70 -17.58 -20.29
CA TYR A 159 -17.90 -18.39 -20.38
C TYR A 159 -19.17 -17.58 -20.13
N SER A 160 -19.90 -17.30 -21.21
CA SER A 160 -21.20 -16.62 -21.16
C SER A 160 -22.27 -17.46 -20.44
N ASN A 161 -22.62 -17.07 -19.21
CA ASN A 161 -23.78 -17.57 -18.49
C ASN A 161 -25.04 -16.78 -18.88
N ARG A 162 -25.98 -17.45 -19.55
CA ARG A 162 -27.20 -16.82 -20.11
C ARG A 162 -28.03 -16.05 -19.10
N GLU A 163 -27.95 -16.40 -17.83
CA GLU A 163 -28.70 -15.79 -16.73
C GLU A 163 -28.28 -14.35 -16.43
N TRP A 164 -27.01 -13.97 -16.66
CA TRP A 164 -26.49 -12.64 -16.31
C TRP A 164 -25.51 -12.03 -17.32
N ASP A 165 -24.97 -12.82 -18.26
CA ASP A 165 -23.99 -12.35 -19.22
C ASP A 165 -24.58 -11.93 -20.57
N PRO A 166 -23.89 -11.06 -21.32
CA PRO A 166 -24.11 -10.97 -22.75
C PRO A 166 -23.86 -12.33 -23.42
N ALA A 167 -24.43 -12.55 -24.61
CA ALA A 167 -24.30 -13.81 -25.37
C ALA A 167 -22.90 -14.03 -26.00
N TYR A 168 -21.85 -13.48 -25.39
CA TYR A 168 -20.46 -13.56 -25.83
C TYR A 168 -19.53 -13.48 -24.62
N GLU A 169 -18.33 -14.05 -24.76
CA GLU A 169 -17.21 -13.84 -23.84
C GLU A 169 -16.84 -12.37 -23.77
N HIS A 170 -16.45 -11.90 -22.60
CA HIS A 170 -16.34 -10.46 -22.39
C HIS A 170 -15.34 -10.09 -21.30
N ILE A 171 -14.91 -8.84 -21.36
CA ILE A 171 -14.32 -8.16 -20.22
C ILE A 171 -15.38 -7.23 -19.65
N GLY A 172 -15.53 -7.26 -18.34
CA GLY A 172 -16.62 -6.61 -17.63
C GLY A 172 -16.14 -5.76 -16.47
N ILE A 173 -16.89 -4.70 -16.15
CA ILE A 173 -16.80 -4.01 -14.87
C ILE A 173 -18.09 -4.30 -14.13
N ASN A 174 -17.98 -4.83 -12.91
CA ASN A 174 -19.13 -5.17 -12.09
C ASN A 174 -19.16 -4.34 -10.81
N ASN A 175 -20.38 -4.11 -10.33
CA ASN A 175 -20.67 -3.33 -9.14
C ASN A 175 -21.68 -4.09 -8.30
N ASN A 176 -21.22 -4.69 -7.19
CA ASN A 176 -22.05 -5.44 -6.24
C ASN A 176 -22.88 -6.61 -6.83
N SER A 177 -22.59 -7.00 -8.08
CA SER A 177 -23.36 -7.96 -8.86
C SER A 177 -22.42 -8.78 -9.72
N ILE A 178 -22.74 -10.07 -9.94
CA ILE A 178 -22.04 -10.91 -10.92
C ILE A 178 -22.30 -10.45 -12.35
N GLY A 179 -23.50 -9.94 -12.64
CA GLY A 179 -23.76 -9.31 -13.94
C GLY A 179 -23.04 -7.96 -14.02
N SER A 180 -22.18 -7.80 -15.03
CA SER A 180 -21.44 -6.57 -15.31
C SER A 180 -22.34 -5.37 -15.63
N VAL A 181 -21.96 -4.18 -15.15
CA VAL A 181 -22.65 -2.92 -15.46
C VAL A 181 -22.29 -2.38 -16.84
N ILE A 182 -21.12 -2.75 -17.34
CA ILE A 182 -20.69 -2.51 -18.72
C ILE A 182 -19.74 -3.62 -19.14
N THR A 183 -19.82 -4.01 -20.40
CA THR A 183 -18.99 -5.07 -20.99
C THR A 183 -18.42 -4.64 -22.33
N THR A 184 -17.41 -5.37 -22.78
CA THR A 184 -16.88 -5.30 -24.15
C THR A 184 -16.57 -6.71 -24.64
N PRO A 185 -16.84 -7.05 -25.91
CA PRO A 185 -16.51 -8.35 -26.43
C PRO A 185 -15.02 -8.66 -26.29
N TRP A 186 -14.73 -9.85 -25.80
CA TRP A 186 -13.39 -10.42 -25.68
C TRP A 186 -13.50 -11.91 -26.03
N ASN A 187 -12.40 -12.57 -26.40
CA ASN A 187 -12.45 -13.99 -26.75
C ASN A 187 -11.17 -14.66 -26.27
N ALA A 188 -11.31 -15.56 -25.29
CA ALA A 188 -10.22 -16.28 -24.67
C ALA A 188 -9.57 -17.25 -25.66
N SER A 189 -10.36 -17.99 -26.44
CA SER A 189 -9.83 -19.00 -27.36
C SER A 189 -8.93 -18.45 -28.47
N LEU A 190 -9.15 -17.21 -28.91
CA LEU A 190 -8.29 -16.57 -29.92
C LEU A 190 -6.83 -16.41 -29.45
N TYR A 191 -6.61 -16.37 -28.14
CA TYR A 191 -5.31 -16.13 -27.52
C TYR A 191 -5.00 -17.18 -26.43
N SER A 192 -5.56 -18.39 -26.57
CA SER A 192 -5.40 -19.46 -25.59
C SER A 192 -3.93 -19.76 -25.34
N GLY A 193 -3.53 -19.76 -24.07
CA GLY A 193 -2.14 -20.02 -23.66
C GLY A 193 -1.19 -18.84 -23.90
N GLU A 194 -1.64 -17.75 -24.52
CA GLU A 194 -0.86 -16.54 -24.70
C GLU A 194 -0.96 -15.64 -23.45
N THR A 195 0.08 -14.83 -23.26
CA THR A 195 0.12 -13.86 -22.16
C THR A 195 -0.67 -12.60 -22.51
N CYS A 196 -1.71 -12.33 -21.73
CA CYS A 196 -2.41 -11.05 -21.69
C CYS A 196 -1.69 -10.11 -20.71
N THR A 197 -1.42 -8.88 -21.13
CA THR A 197 -0.99 -7.79 -20.23
C THR A 197 -2.14 -6.83 -20.03
N ALA A 198 -2.51 -6.57 -18.78
CA ALA A 198 -3.63 -5.71 -18.44
C ALA A 198 -3.24 -4.61 -17.44
N SER A 199 -3.93 -3.48 -17.55
CA SER A 199 -3.81 -2.33 -16.66
C SER A 199 -5.21 -1.87 -16.28
N ILE A 200 -5.47 -1.74 -14.97
CA ILE A 200 -6.70 -1.13 -14.46
C ILE A 200 -6.30 0.15 -13.74
N THR A 201 -6.95 1.25 -14.09
CA THR A 201 -6.69 2.58 -13.53
C THR A 201 -7.98 3.19 -13.01
N TYR A 202 -7.91 3.84 -11.86
CA TYR A 202 -8.99 4.65 -11.33
C TYR A 202 -8.52 6.08 -11.18
N ASN A 203 -9.25 7.01 -11.80
CA ASN A 203 -9.04 8.43 -11.64
C ASN A 203 -10.09 8.99 -10.67
N ALA A 204 -9.65 9.40 -9.48
CA ALA A 204 -10.51 9.89 -8.41
C ALA A 204 -11.23 11.19 -8.79
N SER A 205 -10.56 12.07 -9.56
CA SER A 205 -11.14 13.37 -9.94
C SER A 205 -12.30 13.24 -10.93
N THR A 206 -12.23 12.26 -11.83
CA THR A 206 -13.28 11.99 -12.83
C THR A 206 -14.22 10.86 -12.42
N LYS A 207 -13.89 10.14 -11.35
CA LYS A 207 -14.57 8.91 -10.89
C LYS A 207 -14.62 7.87 -11.99
N ASN A 208 -13.54 7.69 -12.73
CA ASN A 208 -13.51 6.82 -13.90
C ASN A 208 -12.60 5.62 -13.67
N LEU A 209 -13.18 4.43 -13.74
CA LEU A 209 -12.46 3.16 -13.74
C LEU A 209 -12.25 2.72 -15.18
N SER A 210 -11.00 2.52 -15.58
CA SER A 210 -10.63 2.13 -16.94
C SER A 210 -9.79 0.86 -16.91
N VAL A 211 -10.09 -0.06 -17.81
CA VAL A 211 -9.38 -1.30 -18.05
C VAL A 211 -8.76 -1.22 -19.45
N PHE A 212 -7.49 -1.58 -19.56
CA PHE A 212 -6.79 -1.77 -20.82
C PHE A 212 -6.14 -3.15 -20.82
N TRP A 213 -6.17 -3.84 -21.96
CA TRP A 213 -5.49 -5.12 -22.11
C TRP A 213 -4.87 -5.26 -23.50
N SER A 214 -3.84 -6.09 -23.62
CA SER A 214 -3.22 -6.42 -24.89
C SER A 214 -2.55 -7.80 -24.90
N TYR A 215 -2.52 -8.42 -26.07
CA TYR A 215 -1.72 -9.61 -26.38
C TYR A 215 -0.60 -9.24 -27.37
N GLY A 216 0.62 -9.70 -27.12
CA GLY A 216 1.74 -9.60 -28.08
C GLY A 216 2.17 -8.19 -28.51
N GLY A 217 1.66 -7.12 -27.89
CA GLY A 217 2.04 -5.73 -28.16
C GLY A 217 1.58 -5.15 -29.52
N ASN A 218 0.76 -5.88 -30.27
CA ASN A 218 0.20 -5.41 -31.55
C ASN A 218 -1.15 -4.69 -31.34
N SER A 219 -1.41 -3.65 -32.13
CA SER A 219 -2.61 -2.82 -31.99
C SER A 219 -3.93 -3.52 -32.35
N SER A 220 -3.89 -4.66 -33.03
CA SER A 220 -5.07 -5.46 -33.38
C SER A 220 -5.54 -6.40 -32.27
N SER A 221 -4.73 -6.60 -31.23
CA SER A 221 -4.96 -7.54 -30.14
C SER A 221 -5.01 -6.85 -28.78
N GLN A 222 -5.45 -5.59 -28.78
CA GLN A 222 -5.65 -4.78 -27.59
C GLN A 222 -7.06 -4.23 -27.52
N GLY A 223 -7.51 -3.88 -26.32
CA GLY A 223 -8.79 -3.22 -26.13
C GLY A 223 -8.82 -2.40 -24.86
N SER A 224 -9.93 -1.69 -24.66
CA SER A 224 -10.17 -0.92 -23.45
C SER A 224 -11.66 -0.86 -23.12
N LEU A 225 -11.95 -0.69 -21.84
CA LEU A 225 -13.29 -0.49 -21.29
C LEU A 225 -13.20 0.57 -20.20
N SER A 226 -14.21 1.43 -20.07
CA SER A 226 -14.24 2.39 -18.97
C SER A 226 -15.66 2.62 -18.48
N TYR A 227 -15.77 2.89 -17.18
CA TYR A 227 -17.03 3.15 -16.51
C TYR A 227 -16.87 4.22 -15.44
N LYS A 228 -17.81 5.15 -15.40
CA LYS A 228 -17.85 6.17 -14.36
C LYS A 228 -18.51 5.60 -13.11
N ILE A 229 -17.71 5.43 -12.06
CA ILE A 229 -18.10 4.80 -10.81
C ILE A 229 -17.53 5.55 -9.61
N ASP A 230 -18.40 5.89 -8.67
CA ASP A 230 -17.97 6.48 -7.39
C ASP A 230 -17.66 5.37 -6.39
N LEU A 231 -16.37 5.14 -6.13
CA LEU A 231 -15.95 4.09 -5.20
C LEU A 231 -16.34 4.39 -3.76
N THR A 232 -16.58 5.67 -3.39
CA THR A 232 -17.00 6.06 -2.03
C THR A 232 -18.44 5.67 -1.72
N GLU A 233 -19.26 5.44 -2.75
CA GLU A 233 -20.66 5.01 -2.61
C GLU A 233 -20.79 3.49 -2.47
N ILE A 234 -19.70 2.74 -2.71
CA ILE A 234 -19.73 1.28 -2.84
C ILE A 234 -18.79 0.61 -1.82
N LEU A 235 -17.53 1.06 -1.77
CA LEU A 235 -16.47 0.41 -1.01
C LEU A 235 -16.26 1.10 0.35
N PRO A 236 -15.89 0.35 1.41
CA PRO A 236 -15.40 0.95 2.64
C PRO A 236 -14.08 1.72 2.43
N GLU A 237 -13.70 2.57 3.40
CA GLU A 237 -12.45 3.36 3.35
C GLU A 237 -11.21 2.48 3.11
N TRP A 238 -11.19 1.31 3.74
CA TRP A 238 -10.11 0.32 3.66
C TRP A 238 -10.61 -0.93 2.97
N VAL A 239 -9.89 -1.34 1.93
CA VAL A 239 -10.22 -2.53 1.13
C VAL A 239 -9.07 -3.52 1.14
N MET A 240 -9.41 -4.78 0.87
CA MET A 240 -8.45 -5.74 0.34
C MET A 240 -8.52 -5.73 -1.19
N VAL A 241 -7.39 -6.03 -1.82
CA VAL A 241 -7.27 -6.11 -3.28
C VAL A 241 -6.71 -7.47 -3.65
N GLY A 242 -7.18 -8.03 -4.76
CA GLY A 242 -6.73 -9.35 -5.17
C GLY A 242 -7.26 -9.80 -6.52
N PHE A 243 -6.89 -11.03 -6.86
CA PHE A 243 -7.41 -11.76 -7.99
C PHE A 243 -8.15 -13.00 -7.51
N SER A 244 -9.22 -13.32 -8.22
CA SER A 244 -9.94 -14.57 -8.09
C SER A 244 -10.04 -15.22 -9.46
N ALA A 245 -10.02 -16.54 -9.50
CA ALA A 245 -10.43 -17.30 -10.67
C ALA A 245 -11.13 -18.58 -10.25
N ALA A 246 -12.04 -19.05 -11.09
CA ALA A 246 -12.79 -20.26 -10.82
C ALA A 246 -13.02 -21.08 -12.09
N THR A 247 -13.13 -22.39 -11.91
CA THR A 247 -13.60 -23.32 -12.95
C THR A 247 -14.87 -24.00 -12.48
N GLY A 248 -15.59 -24.62 -13.41
CA GLY A 248 -16.83 -25.35 -13.15
C GLY A 248 -16.75 -26.74 -13.75
N GLN A 249 -17.81 -27.14 -14.46
CA GLN A 249 -17.80 -28.37 -15.27
C GLN A 249 -16.93 -28.23 -16.52
N ASN A 250 -16.82 -27.00 -17.03
CA ASN A 250 -15.89 -26.67 -18.11
C ASN A 250 -14.54 -26.28 -17.50
N LEU A 251 -13.47 -26.79 -18.10
CA LEU A 251 -12.11 -26.55 -17.64
C LEU A 251 -11.41 -25.56 -18.54
N GLU A 252 -10.66 -24.68 -17.90
CA GLU A 252 -9.56 -23.93 -18.48
C GLU A 252 -8.53 -23.70 -17.36
N LYS A 253 -7.33 -23.27 -17.73
CA LYS A 253 -6.28 -22.98 -16.76
C LYS A 253 -6.07 -21.47 -16.65
N HIS A 254 -6.12 -20.96 -15.42
CA HIS A 254 -5.84 -19.56 -15.11
C HIS A 254 -4.48 -19.44 -14.43
N THR A 255 -3.63 -18.56 -14.97
CA THR A 255 -2.29 -18.33 -14.42
C THR A 255 -2.01 -16.83 -14.29
N LEU A 256 -1.69 -16.34 -13.09
CA LEU A 256 -1.18 -14.98 -12.87
C LEU A 256 0.35 -15.00 -12.88
N GLN A 257 0.97 -14.24 -13.77
CA GLN A 257 2.42 -14.23 -13.94
C GLN A 257 3.10 -13.04 -13.26
N SER A 258 2.45 -11.88 -13.26
CA SER A 258 2.97 -10.68 -12.60
C SER A 258 1.84 -9.81 -12.06
N TRP A 259 2.12 -9.06 -11.00
CA TRP A 259 1.19 -8.12 -10.41
C TRP A 259 1.92 -6.95 -9.77
N ALA A 260 1.56 -5.74 -10.17
CA ALA A 260 1.97 -4.51 -9.54
C ALA A 260 0.73 -3.67 -9.21
N PHE A 261 0.72 -3.04 -8.05
CA PHE A 261 -0.34 -2.14 -7.63
C PHE A 261 0.27 -0.86 -7.08
N SER A 262 -0.33 0.28 -7.38
CA SER A 262 -0.02 1.57 -6.78
C SER A 262 -1.30 2.33 -6.44
N SER A 263 -1.34 2.99 -5.29
CA SER A 263 -2.40 3.91 -4.89
C SER A 263 -1.78 5.23 -4.42
N SER A 264 -2.34 6.37 -4.81
CA SER A 264 -1.83 7.70 -4.45
C SER A 264 -2.24 8.18 -3.05
N PHE A 265 -2.87 7.34 -2.23
CA PHE A 265 -3.50 7.78 -0.99
C PHE A 265 -2.48 8.26 0.05
N ASN A 266 -2.60 9.53 0.43
CA ASN A 266 -1.61 10.20 1.27
C ASN A 266 -1.94 10.02 2.76
N THR A 267 -1.33 9.04 3.41
CA THR A 267 -1.52 8.77 4.85
C THR A 267 -0.95 9.84 5.79
N LYS A 268 -0.38 10.95 5.28
CA LYS A 268 0.31 11.97 6.11
C LYS A 268 -0.60 12.86 6.96
N MET A 269 -1.93 12.74 6.90
CA MET A 269 -2.82 13.44 7.84
C MET A 269 -3.22 12.61 9.08
N ALA A 270 -2.86 11.32 9.15
CA ALA A 270 -3.29 10.43 10.24
C ALA A 270 -2.16 9.80 11.09
N ARG A 271 -0.89 9.98 10.74
CA ARG A 271 0.23 9.55 11.58
C ARG A 271 0.84 10.77 12.28
N GLY A 272 0.65 10.88 13.58
CA GLY A 272 1.31 11.88 14.41
C GLY A 272 2.80 11.97 14.06
N LYS A 273 3.24 13.19 13.74
CA LYS A 273 4.58 13.59 13.30
C LYS A 273 5.68 12.73 13.94
N HIS A 274 6.23 11.79 13.17
CA HIS A 274 7.30 10.91 13.63
C HIS A 274 8.58 11.74 13.87
N THR A 275 9.23 11.50 15.00
CA THR A 275 10.29 12.30 15.65
C THR A 275 11.60 12.43 14.86
N ASN A 276 11.70 11.89 13.65
CA ASN A 276 12.95 11.82 12.90
C ASN A 276 13.09 12.95 11.87
N ASP A 277 11.97 13.45 11.31
CA ASP A 277 12.00 14.56 10.36
C ASP A 277 12.27 15.91 11.06
N ILE A 278 11.80 16.05 12.30
CA ILE A 278 12.12 17.22 13.14
C ILE A 278 13.61 17.28 13.47
N LYS A 279 14.27 16.13 13.69
CA LYS A 279 15.72 16.10 13.99
C LYS A 279 16.56 16.56 12.80
N LEU A 280 16.15 16.23 11.58
CA LEU A 280 16.87 16.62 10.36
C LEU A 280 16.68 18.11 10.04
N ILE A 281 15.45 18.63 10.17
CA ILE A 281 15.14 20.04 9.92
C ILE A 281 15.85 20.95 10.94
N VAL A 282 15.79 20.61 12.23
CA VAL A 282 16.46 21.39 13.29
C VAL A 282 17.99 21.35 13.15
N GLY A 283 18.56 20.20 12.75
CA GLY A 283 19.99 20.08 12.51
C GLY A 283 20.49 20.97 11.36
N LEU A 284 19.74 21.07 10.27
CA LEU A 284 20.11 21.85 9.09
C LEU A 284 19.93 23.36 9.31
N THR A 285 18.80 23.81 9.90
CA THR A 285 18.53 25.24 10.13
C THR A 285 19.49 25.88 11.13
N VAL A 286 19.93 25.11 12.13
CA VAL A 286 20.94 25.55 13.10
C VAL A 286 22.33 25.62 12.47
N SER A 287 22.72 24.64 11.64
CA SER A 287 24.04 24.62 11.01
C SER A 287 24.26 25.74 9.98
N MET A 288 23.19 26.27 9.39
CA MET A 288 23.23 27.32 8.36
C MET A 288 22.86 28.72 8.90
N GLY A 289 22.68 28.89 10.21
CA GLY A 289 22.36 30.18 10.83
C GLY A 289 20.97 30.73 10.49
N GLN A 290 20.05 29.90 10.02
CA GLN A 290 18.68 30.29 9.63
C GLN A 290 17.66 29.79 10.65
N ILE A 291 17.81 30.16 11.93
CA ILE A 291 16.92 29.72 13.02
C ILE A 291 15.47 30.19 12.80
N LEU A 292 15.29 31.35 12.16
CA LEU A 292 13.97 31.94 11.90
C LEU A 292 13.14 31.18 10.86
N SER A 293 13.76 30.35 9.99
CA SER A 293 13.02 29.53 9.02
C SER A 293 12.41 28.26 9.63
N ALA A 294 12.77 27.93 10.87
CA ALA A 294 12.19 26.81 11.63
C ALA A 294 10.89 27.20 12.37
N ILE A 295 10.43 28.44 12.23
CA ILE A 295 9.23 28.95 12.93
C ILE A 295 7.97 28.50 12.19
N ASP A 296 7.02 27.94 12.94
CA ASP A 296 5.72 27.52 12.42
C ASP A 296 4.93 28.72 11.84
N GLU A 297 4.44 28.59 10.60
CA GLU A 297 3.65 29.62 9.91
C GLU A 297 2.38 30.03 10.69
N ARG A 298 1.87 29.15 11.57
CA ARG A 298 0.72 29.43 12.44
C ARG A 298 1.00 30.53 13.47
N LEU A 299 2.27 30.90 13.71
CA LEU A 299 2.66 32.01 14.62
C LEU A 299 2.44 33.41 14.02
N LYS A 300 1.83 33.53 12.82
CA LYS A 300 1.34 34.79 12.20
C LYS A 300 2.32 35.98 12.30
N SER A 301 3.62 35.74 12.14
CA SER A 301 4.70 36.76 12.19
C SER A 301 4.70 37.67 13.43
N ASN A 302 4.02 37.27 14.51
CA ASN A 302 3.73 38.12 15.66
C ASN A 302 4.65 37.81 16.85
N PHE A 303 5.96 37.69 16.58
CA PHE A 303 6.97 37.28 17.56
C PHE A 303 8.21 38.18 17.47
N ASN A 304 8.89 38.36 18.61
CA ASN A 304 10.18 39.07 18.62
C ASN A 304 11.29 38.10 18.18
N ALA A 305 12.01 38.47 17.12
CA ALA A 305 13.08 37.63 16.56
C ALA A 305 14.12 37.21 17.62
N LYS A 306 14.48 38.09 18.56
CA LYS A 306 15.42 37.78 19.64
C LYS A 306 14.87 36.78 20.66
N GLN A 307 13.57 36.81 20.91
CA GLN A 307 12.91 35.85 21.81
C GLN A 307 12.85 34.47 21.19
N VAL A 308 12.57 34.39 19.89
CA VAL A 308 12.55 33.09 19.19
C VAL A 308 13.95 32.51 19.03
N GLU A 309 14.93 33.35 18.70
CA GLU A 309 16.34 32.94 18.65
C GLU A 309 16.81 32.40 20.02
N CYS A 310 16.53 33.13 21.10
CA CYS A 310 16.85 32.70 22.47
C CYS A 310 16.16 31.36 22.82
N LEU A 311 14.87 31.24 22.53
CA LEU A 311 14.10 30.02 22.80
C LEU A 311 14.66 28.81 22.04
N MET A 312 15.06 28.98 20.78
CA MET A 312 15.61 27.92 19.95
C MET A 312 17.00 27.49 20.40
N ILE A 313 17.87 28.44 20.77
CA ILE A 313 19.20 28.14 21.32
C ILE A 313 19.10 27.40 22.65
N VAL A 314 18.23 27.86 23.56
CA VAL A 314 18.00 27.19 24.85
C VAL A 314 17.39 25.80 24.63
N GLY A 315 16.45 25.66 23.70
CA GLY A 315 15.86 24.37 23.34
C GLY A 315 16.91 23.37 22.85
N LEU A 316 17.83 23.80 21.99
CA LEU A 316 18.93 22.96 21.50
C LEU A 316 19.93 22.62 22.62
N TRP A 317 20.25 23.56 23.50
CA TRP A 317 21.12 23.33 24.65
C TRP A 317 20.55 22.30 25.62
N CYS A 318 19.25 22.37 25.89
CA CYS A 318 18.51 21.40 26.70
C CYS A 318 18.45 20.00 26.04
N ALA A 319 18.46 19.93 24.71
CA ALA A 319 18.39 18.69 23.94
C ALA A 319 19.77 18.08 23.60
N TYR A 320 20.86 18.60 24.17
CA TYR A 320 22.22 18.15 23.83
C TYR A 320 22.40 16.64 24.09
N PRO A 321 23.01 15.85 23.19
CA PRO A 321 23.12 14.40 23.36
C PRO A 321 23.81 13.97 24.66
N ASP A 322 24.88 14.70 25.04
CA ASP A 322 25.56 14.55 26.32
C ASP A 322 24.81 15.29 27.43
N HIS A 323 24.33 14.56 28.43
CA HIS A 323 23.60 15.13 29.56
C HIS A 323 24.45 16.03 30.45
N SER A 324 25.77 15.86 30.47
CA SER A 324 26.68 16.68 31.27
C SER A 324 26.87 18.09 30.71
N LEU A 325 26.55 18.28 29.43
CA LEU A 325 26.64 19.57 28.71
C LEU A 325 25.30 20.32 28.64
N ARG A 326 24.22 19.72 29.16
CA ARG A 326 22.89 20.36 29.26
C ARG A 326 22.87 21.37 30.41
N PRO A 327 22.10 22.47 30.28
CA PRO A 327 21.93 23.42 31.37
C PRO A 327 21.05 22.83 32.47
N SER A 328 21.18 23.36 33.69
CA SER A 328 20.14 23.19 34.69
C SER A 328 18.89 23.97 34.28
N ILE A 329 17.71 23.52 34.73
CA ILE A 329 16.44 24.21 34.47
C ILE A 329 16.51 25.68 34.92
N ARG A 330 17.14 25.95 36.08
CA ARG A 330 17.34 27.32 36.57
C ARG A 330 18.16 28.17 35.60
N HIS A 331 19.21 27.61 35.03
CA HIS A 331 20.09 28.32 34.11
C HIS A 331 19.40 28.57 32.75
N ALA A 332 18.63 27.59 32.27
CA ALA A 332 17.81 27.75 31.06
C ALA A 332 16.78 28.87 31.22
N ILE A 333 16.09 28.94 32.37
CA ILE A 333 15.11 29.99 32.67
C ILE A 333 15.76 31.38 32.70
N GLN A 334 16.94 31.51 33.32
CA GLN A 334 17.66 32.80 33.35
C GLN A 334 18.02 33.30 31.95
N VAL A 335 18.44 32.41 31.05
CA VAL A 335 18.72 32.78 29.64
C VAL A 335 17.42 33.14 28.90
N LEU A 336 16.32 32.42 29.13
CA LEU A 336 15.01 32.74 28.53
C LEU A 336 14.46 34.11 28.97
N HIS A 337 14.78 34.55 30.19
CA HIS A 337 14.44 35.89 30.69
C HIS A 337 15.46 36.97 30.29
N PHE A 338 16.49 36.65 29.51
CA PHE A 338 17.60 37.54 29.14
C PHE A 338 18.42 38.06 30.34
N GLU A 339 18.39 37.33 31.46
CA GLU A 339 19.15 37.64 32.69
C GLU A 339 20.56 37.02 32.68
N ALA A 340 20.84 36.14 31.72
CA ALA A 340 22.14 35.49 31.51
C ALA A 340 22.51 35.46 30.02
N ALA A 341 23.81 35.39 29.72
CA ALA A 341 24.31 35.36 28.35
C ALA A 341 23.93 34.05 27.62
N MET A 342 23.65 34.14 26.32
CA MET A 342 23.35 32.97 25.49
C MET A 342 24.58 32.05 25.36
N PRO A 343 24.40 30.72 25.41
CA PRO A 343 25.51 29.77 25.27
C PRO A 343 26.04 29.74 23.84
N HIS A 344 27.35 29.55 23.68
CA HIS A 344 27.95 29.23 22.38
C HIS A 344 27.85 27.73 22.12
N LEU A 345 26.90 27.31 21.29
CA LEU A 345 26.73 25.91 20.90
C LEU A 345 27.62 25.58 19.67
N PRO A 346 28.26 24.39 19.65
CA PRO A 346 29.07 23.97 18.50
C PRO A 346 28.20 23.76 17.24
N MET A 347 28.70 24.19 16.08
CA MET A 347 27.97 24.15 14.80
C MET A 347 27.74 22.73 14.24
N LYS A 348 28.43 21.71 14.77
CA LYS A 348 28.26 20.30 14.39
C LYS A 348 27.69 19.52 15.56
N MET A 349 26.57 18.86 15.34
CA MET A 349 25.97 17.96 16.33
C MET A 349 26.91 16.75 16.52
N PRO A 350 27.40 16.47 17.73
CA PRO A 350 28.26 15.30 17.96
C PRO A 350 27.45 14.02 17.76
N VAL A 351 28.11 12.99 17.23
CA VAL A 351 27.52 11.65 17.11
C VAL A 351 27.17 11.13 18.51
N PRO A 352 25.93 10.68 18.77
CA PRO A 352 25.55 10.13 20.07
C PRO A 352 26.43 8.92 20.43
N MET A 353 27.31 9.09 21.41
CA MET A 353 28.12 8.01 21.95
C MET A 353 27.30 7.28 23.03
N TYR A 354 26.55 6.25 22.63
CA TYR A 354 25.94 5.35 23.60
C TYR A 354 27.01 4.35 24.05
N HIS A 355 27.42 4.46 25.31
CA HIS A 355 28.31 3.47 25.92
C HIS A 355 27.52 2.17 26.10
N VAL A 356 27.85 1.14 25.31
CA VAL A 356 27.28 -0.20 25.47
C VAL A 356 28.07 -0.91 26.58
N PRO A 357 27.45 -1.28 27.72
CA PRO A 357 28.11 -2.12 28.71
C PRO A 357 28.36 -3.50 28.12
N GLY A 358 29.62 -3.94 28.14
CA GLY A 358 30.05 -5.23 27.58
C GLY A 358 29.35 -6.42 28.25
N ALA A 359 28.99 -7.42 27.44
CA ALA A 359 28.36 -8.65 27.89
C ALA A 359 29.27 -9.44 28.84
N GLY A 360 28.91 -9.44 30.12
CA GLY A 360 29.47 -10.31 31.15
C GLY A 360 28.52 -11.46 31.48
N THR A 361 29.00 -12.67 31.19
CA THR A 361 28.81 -13.95 31.90
C THR A 361 27.39 -14.50 32.19
N SER A 362 27.23 -15.74 31.71
CA SER A 362 26.13 -16.68 31.93
C SER A 362 25.65 -16.79 33.39
N ARG A 363 24.33 -16.80 33.57
CA ARG A 363 23.67 -17.45 34.71
C ARG A 363 22.61 -18.44 34.22
N THR A 364 22.85 -19.69 34.58
CA THR A 364 22.06 -20.90 34.40
C THR A 364 20.67 -20.78 35.03
N ARG A 365 19.66 -21.34 34.36
CA ARG A 365 18.29 -21.53 34.85
C ARG A 365 18.19 -22.94 35.47
N PRO A 366 17.53 -23.16 36.63
CA PRO A 366 17.31 -24.50 37.16
C PRO A 366 16.15 -25.20 36.42
N GLU A 367 16.31 -26.51 36.21
CA GLU A 367 15.33 -27.46 35.69
C GLU A 367 14.20 -27.74 36.71
N GLU A 368 13.00 -28.07 36.21
CA GLU A 368 11.97 -28.82 36.92
C GLU A 368 11.58 -30.08 36.11
N PRO A 369 11.14 -31.17 36.77
CA PRO A 369 11.30 -32.54 36.26
C PRO A 369 10.08 -33.14 35.54
N LEU A 370 10.41 -34.08 34.65
CA LEU A 370 9.53 -34.98 33.90
C LEU A 370 8.73 -35.92 34.83
N ILE A 371 7.41 -36.04 34.58
CA ILE A 371 6.59 -37.16 35.06
C ILE A 371 6.27 -38.05 33.86
N HIS A 372 6.51 -39.35 34.08
CA HIS A 372 6.52 -40.44 33.11
C HIS A 372 5.14 -41.11 32.99
N SER A 373 4.81 -41.50 31.76
CA SER A 373 4.00 -42.65 31.29
C SER A 373 2.67 -43.03 31.94
N GLY A 374 1.66 -43.19 31.07
CA GLY A 374 0.59 -44.18 31.20
C GLY A 374 -0.09 -44.42 29.86
N GLU A 375 0.33 -45.46 29.15
CA GLU A 375 -0.39 -46.03 28.00
C GLU A 375 -1.72 -46.64 28.43
N GLY A 376 -2.72 -46.57 27.56
CA GLY A 376 -4.02 -47.24 27.73
C GLY A 376 -4.86 -47.20 26.46
N MET A 377 -4.49 -48.02 25.47
CA MET A 377 -5.38 -48.42 24.37
C MET A 377 -6.55 -49.22 24.94
N ILE A 378 -7.80 -48.79 24.68
CA ILE A 378 -8.95 -49.71 24.55
C ILE A 378 -9.86 -49.23 23.42
N SER A 379 -10.07 -50.14 22.47
CA SER A 379 -11.02 -50.11 21.37
C SER A 379 -12.47 -50.27 21.87
N SER A 380 -13.42 -49.51 21.33
CA SER A 380 -14.76 -50.04 21.05
C SER A 380 -15.47 -49.22 19.98
N SER A 381 -15.96 -49.95 18.97
CA SER A 381 -16.84 -49.51 17.89
C SER A 381 -18.31 -49.49 18.34
N ILE A 382 -19.21 -49.02 17.43
CA ILE A 382 -20.68 -49.19 17.38
C ILE A 382 -21.43 -48.03 18.11
N GLU A 383 -22.43 -47.32 17.56
CA GLU A 383 -23.38 -47.55 16.45
C GLU A 383 -24.00 -46.23 15.94
N MET A 384 -24.46 -46.26 14.67
CA MET A 384 -25.46 -45.35 14.11
C MET A 384 -26.83 -45.52 14.78
N GLY A 385 -27.60 -44.43 14.87
CA GLY A 385 -28.97 -44.48 15.34
C GLY A 385 -29.83 -43.29 14.89
N ARG A 386 -30.43 -43.45 13.71
CA ARG A 386 -31.65 -42.82 13.14
C ARG A 386 -31.65 -41.33 12.77
#